data_AF-A0A2W6BTM6-F1
#
_entry.id   AF-A0A2W6BTM6-F1
#
_cell.length_a   1.000
_cell.length_b   1.000
_cell.length_c   1.000
_cell.angle_alpha   90.00
_cell.angle_beta   90.00
_cell.angle_gamma   90.00
#
_symmetry.space_group_name_H-M   'P 1'
#
loop_
_entity.id
_entity.type
_entity.pdbx_description
1 polymer ?
#
loop_
_entity_poly.entity_id
_entity_poly.type
_entity_poly.pdbx_seq_one_letter_code
_entity_poly.pdbx_strand_id
1 'polypeptide(L)' 'MILNIFFPGVGTLVLGETTMGITQLALWLVSIPLSFIIIGIPLFFGVWIWAIVVAAQSLSRPPGNTHVGYK' A
#
# COMPACT_ATOMS: atom_id res chain seq x y z
N MET A 1 7.54 -5.14 5.53
CA MET A 1 6.69 -6.15 4.86
C MET A 1 5.58 -6.71 5.75
N ILE A 2 5.85 -7.11 7.00
CA ILE A 2 4.87 -7.83 7.85
C ILE A 2 3.54 -7.07 8.05
N LEU A 3 3.55 -5.72 8.14
CA LEU A 3 2.32 -4.95 8.36
C LEU A 3 1.30 -5.04 7.22
N ASN A 4 1.74 -5.06 5.95
CA ASN A 4 0.84 -5.18 4.80
C ASN A 4 0.24 -6.58 4.64
N ILE A 5 0.76 -7.58 5.37
CA ILE A 5 0.18 -8.93 5.41
C ILE A 5 -1.11 -8.95 6.22
N PHE A 6 -1.20 -8.13 7.28
CA PHE A 6 -2.40 -8.06 8.12
C PHE A 6 -3.37 -6.97 7.66
N PHE A 7 -2.84 -5.81 7.23
CA PHE A 7 -3.65 -4.67 6.79
C PHE A 7 -3.02 -4.00 5.56
N PRO A 8 -3.60 -4.14 4.37
CA PRO A 8 -3.05 -3.51 3.17
C PRO A 8 -3.09 -1.98 3.30
N GLY A 9 -1.96 -1.34 2.98
CA GLY A 9 -1.79 0.12 3.02
C GLY A 9 -1.12 0.64 4.28
N VAL A 10 -1.22 -0.04 5.43
CA VAL A 10 -0.58 0.43 6.67
C VAL A 10 0.95 0.39 6.57
N GLY A 11 1.51 -0.69 6.04
CA GLY A 11 2.95 -0.78 5.80
C GLY A 11 3.45 0.26 4.80
N THR A 12 2.62 0.64 3.84
CA THR A 12 2.92 1.70 2.87
C THR A 12 2.94 3.09 3.52
N LEU A 13 2.03 3.35 4.48
CA LEU A 13 2.06 4.57 5.29
C LEU A 13 3.32 4.68 6.15
N VAL A 14 3.74 3.58 6.78
CA VAL A 14 4.96 3.56 7.61
C VAL A 14 6.23 3.82 6.79
N LEU A 15 6.22 3.46 5.50
CA LEU A 15 7.33 3.69 4.58
C LEU A 15 7.38 5.12 4.01
N GLY A 16 6.50 6.03 4.45
CA GLY A 16 6.47 7.42 4.01
C GLY A 16 5.66 7.67 2.72
N GLU A 17 5.08 6.63 2.13
CA GLU A 17 4.28 6.70 0.90
C GLU A 17 2.80 6.98 1.23
N THR A 18 2.54 8.13 1.89
CA THR A 18 1.24 8.44 2.51
C THR A 18 0.07 8.35 1.52
N THR A 19 0.19 8.95 0.33
CA THR A 19 -0.87 8.94 -0.69
C THR A 19 -1.21 7.52 -1.15
N MET A 20 -0.19 6.68 -1.37
CA MET A 20 -0.40 5.29 -1.79
C MET A 20 -1.02 4.46 -0.68
N GLY A 21 -0.55 4.63 0.57
CA GLY A 21 -1.08 3.90 1.71
C GLY A 21 -2.54 4.24 2.02
N ILE A 22 -2.92 5.53 1.95
CA ILE A 22 -4.33 5.95 2.12
C ILE A 22 -5.20 5.34 1.02
N THR A 23 -4.74 5.37 -0.23
CA THR A 23 -5.49 4.82 -1.37
C THR A 23 -5.71 3.31 -1.21
N GLN A 24 -4.68 2.58 -0.78
CA GLN A 24 -4.76 1.13 -0.53
C GLN A 24 -5.74 0.80 0.60
N LEU A 25 -5.72 1.55 1.70
CA LEU A 25 -6.68 1.39 2.80
C LEU A 25 -8.12 1.67 2.36
N ALA A 26 -8.33 2.76 1.62
CA ALA A 26 -9.65 3.14 1.14
C ALA A 26 -10.22 2.10 0.16
N LEU A 27 -9.42 1.64 -0.81
CA LEU A 27 -9.84 0.61 -1.76
C LEU A 27 -10.09 -0.73 -1.08
N TRP A 28 -9.28 -1.09 -0.08
CA TRP A 28 -9.53 -2.31 0.71
C TRP A 28 -10.86 -2.23 1.46
N LEU A 29 -11.14 -1.11 2.14
CA LEU A 29 -12.43 -0.89 2.80
C LEU A 29 -13.61 -0.92 1.84
N VAL A 30 -13.48 -0.33 0.64
CA VAL A 30 -14.52 -0.36 -0.41
C VAL A 30 -14.69 -1.76 -0.99
N SER A 31 -13.63 -2.55 -1.08
CA SER A 31 -13.70 -3.91 -1.63
C SER A 31 -14.48 -4.89 -0.74
N ILE A 32 -14.59 -4.62 0.57
CA ILE A 32 -15.39 -5.43 1.51
C ILE A 32 -16.88 -5.44 1.13
N PRO A 33 -17.61 -4.30 1.06
CA PRO A 33 -19.00 -4.30 0.62
C PRO A 33 -19.14 -4.70 -0.86
N LEU A 34 -18.13 -4.42 -1.69
CA LEU A 34 -18.14 -4.89 -3.08
C LEU A 34 -18.02 -6.41 -3.19
N SER A 35 -17.44 -7.11 -2.20
CA SER A 35 -17.22 -8.56 -2.24
C SER A 35 -18.52 -9.38 -2.15
N PHE A 36 -19.62 -8.76 -1.70
CA PHE A 36 -20.96 -9.33 -1.84
C PHE A 36 -21.41 -9.44 -3.31
N ILE A 37 -20.71 -8.74 -4.22
CA ILE A 37 -20.80 -8.89 -5.66
C ILE A 37 -19.52 -9.62 -6.11
N ILE A 38 -19.61 -10.51 -7.10
CA ILE A 38 -18.47 -11.32 -7.59
C ILE A 38 -17.23 -10.46 -7.93
N ILE A 39 -17.43 -9.19 -8.28
CA ILE A 39 -16.37 -8.21 -8.64
C ILE A 39 -15.53 -7.75 -7.44
N GLY A 40 -16.05 -7.77 -6.21
CA GLY A 40 -15.27 -7.30 -5.07
C GLY A 40 -14.19 -8.27 -4.59
N ILE A 41 -14.35 -9.57 -4.85
CA ILE A 41 -13.33 -10.57 -4.51
C ILE A 41 -12.03 -10.32 -5.29
N PRO A 42 -12.04 -10.19 -6.64
CA PRO A 42 -10.86 -9.79 -7.40
C PRO A 42 -10.25 -8.46 -6.94
N LEU A 43 -11.09 -7.46 -6.64
CA LEU A 43 -10.62 -6.15 -6.18
C LEU A 43 -9.90 -6.24 -4.84
N PHE A 44 -10.47 -6.98 -3.88
CA PHE A 44 -9.92 -7.18 -2.55
C PHE A 44 -8.53 -7.82 -2.61
N PHE A 45 -8.37 -8.92 -3.37
CA PHE A 45 -7.07 -9.56 -3.55
C PHE A 45 -6.10 -8.69 -4.36
N GLY A 46 -6.58 -7.98 -5.38
CA GLY A 46 -5.75 -7.09 -6.20
C GLY A 46 -5.13 -5.96 -5.38
N VAL A 47 -5.93 -5.29 -4.56
CA VAL A 47 -5.46 -4.23 -3.64
C VAL A 47 -4.47 -4.80 -2.62
N TRP A 48 -4.71 -6.02 -2.13
CA TRP A 48 -3.83 -6.65 -1.16
C TRP A 48 -2.44 -6.95 -1.75
N ILE A 49 -2.40 -7.56 -2.93
CA ILE A 49 -1.15 -7.85 -3.65
C ILE A 49 -0.43 -6.55 -3.98
N TRP A 50 -1.16 -5.54 -4.46
CA TRP A 50 -0.58 -4.24 -4.79
C TRP A 50 0.08 -3.56 -3.58
N ALA A 51 -0.53 -3.64 -2.40
CA ALA A 51 0.06 -3.12 -1.17
C ALA A 51 1.39 -3.81 -0.83
N ILE A 52 1.48 -5.13 -1.00
CA ILE A 52 2.73 -5.88 -0.77
C ILE A 52 3.82 -5.45 -1.76
N VAL A 53 3.46 -5.32 -3.04
CA VAL A 53 4.39 -4.91 -4.11
C VAL A 53 4.93 -3.50 -3.86
N VAL A 54 4.08 -2.54 -3.49
CA VAL A 54 4.53 -1.17 -3.17
C VAL A 54 5.46 -1.16 -1.97
N ALA A 55 5.13 -1.88 -0.89
CA ALA A 55 6.01 -1.95 0.27
C ALA A 55 7.37 -2.61 -0.05
N ALA A 56 7.40 -3.59 -0.95
CA ALA A 56 8.64 -4.19 -1.42
C ALA A 56 9.49 -3.17 -2.20
N GLN A 57 8.86 -2.45 -3.14
CA GLN A 57 9.54 -1.42 -3.94
C GLN A 57 10.07 -0.28 -3.08
N SER A 58 9.28 0.22 -2.12
CA SER A 58 9.69 1.31 -1.24
C SER A 58 10.82 0.92 -0.29
N LEU A 59 10.92 -0.37 0.07
CA LEU A 59 12.07 -0.88 0.83
C LEU A 59 13.33 -1.04 -0.03
N SER A 60 13.17 -1.38 -1.31
CA SER A 60 14.28 -1.52 -2.27
C SER A 60 14.75 -0.18 -2.86
N ARG A 61 13.98 0.91 -2.70
CA ARG A 61 14.43 2.25 -3.06
C ARG A 61 15.61 2.64 -2.15
N PRO A 62 16.81 2.90 -2.69
CA PRO A 62 17.88 3.48 -1.90
C PRO A 62 17.37 4.77 -1.26
N PRO A 63 17.69 5.07 0.02
CA PRO A 63 17.38 6.36 0.58
C PRO A 63 18.04 7.43 -0.29
N GLY A 64 17.23 8.14 -1.08
CA GLY A 64 17.69 9.28 -1.86
C GLY A 64 18.21 10.33 -0.89
N ASN A 65 19.53 10.47 -0.82
CA ASN A 65 20.28 11.70 -0.54
C ASN A 65 19.44 12.95 -0.27
N THR A 66 18.91 13.10 0.94
CA THR A 66 18.08 14.26 1.33
C THR A 66 18.80 15.23 2.27
N HIS A 67 20.13 15.12 2.45
CA HIS A 67 20.92 16.12 3.19
C HIS A 67 22.33 16.41 2.62
N VAL A 68 22.50 16.47 1.30
CA VAL A 68 23.70 17.13 0.70
C VAL A 68 23.25 18.01 -0.47
N GLY A 69 22.81 19.23 -0.14
CA GLY A 69 22.37 20.21 -1.13
C GLY A 69 21.90 21.49 -0.44
N TYR A 70 22.86 22.31 0.00
CA TYR A 70 22.62 23.70 0.37
C TYR A 70 21.98 24.46 -0.80
N LYS A 71 20.82 25.10 -0.55
CA LYS A 71 20.52 26.52 -0.82
C LYS A 71 19.09 26.83 -0.38
#